data_AF-A0A1X1QJ97-F1
#
_entry.id   AF-A0A1X1QJ97-F1
#
_cell.length_a   1.000
_cell.length_b   1.000
_cell.length_c   1.000
_cell.angle_alpha   90.00
_cell.angle_beta   90.00
_cell.angle_gamma   90.00
#
_symmetry.space_group_name_H-M   'P 1'
#
loop_
_entity.id
_entity.type
_entity.pdbx_description
1 polymer ?
#
loop_
_entity_poly.entity_id
_entity_poly.type
_entity_poly.pdbx_seq_one_letter_code
_entity_poly.pdbx_strand_id
1 'polypeptide(L)'
;MKVSRRAFEIFNISFLDIISCGFGAIVLLVLISKTSDAELVDDTNAISDLLKQVRMVEQRFLNTTEALNKANKTLENQKAFLGALTSIETAKNSTLKRTEALGRKLKEDVDGLNMVAKPISTASISRNTAKERDVEVGGIPVDSDYVIFIVDTSGSMKAIWGRVMKVLSNILDIHPKVKGFQILNDNGTYLVSGYAGKWIKDTAKQRKNVLGVLGTWSSFSNSSPVEGLEVALRAYSRAGASVSIYVFGDDYTGSSYDTVINTLDRLNKNRVTGKPILKVHAVGFSSNYTTNRFSILMREVTKRNGGTFLALPR
;
A
#
# COMPACT_ATOMS: atom_id res chain seq x y z
N MET A 1 -141.92 -55.39 18.38
CA MET A 1 -140.91 -55.88 19.35
C MET A 1 -139.55 -55.36 18.93
N LYS A 2 -138.81 -54.74 19.87
CA LYS A 2 -137.56 -54.01 19.67
C LYS A 2 -136.40 -55.01 19.83
N VAL A 3 -135.61 -55.25 18.78
CA VAL A 3 -134.39 -56.07 18.87
C VAL A 3 -133.18 -55.14 18.73
N SER A 4 -132.31 -55.25 19.74
CA SER A 4 -131.21 -54.38 20.11
C SER A 4 -130.13 -54.26 19.03
N ARG A 5 -129.72 -53.03 18.68
CA ARG A 5 -128.45 -52.77 17.99
C ARG A 5 -127.34 -53.17 18.97
N ARG A 6 -126.51 -54.16 18.61
CA ARG A 6 -125.29 -54.46 19.39
C ARG A 6 -124.49 -53.17 19.53
N ALA A 7 -124.17 -52.81 20.77
CA ALA A 7 -123.29 -51.70 21.06
C ALA A 7 -121.97 -51.94 20.33
N PHE A 8 -121.50 -50.95 19.58
CA PHE A 8 -120.20 -50.97 18.95
C PHE A 8 -119.17 -50.84 20.07
N GLU A 9 -118.67 -51.96 20.58
CA GLU A 9 -117.53 -51.94 21.50
C GLU A 9 -116.32 -51.44 20.70
N ILE A 10 -115.84 -50.26 21.10
CA ILE A 10 -114.71 -49.56 20.48
C ILE A 10 -113.43 -50.43 20.53
N PHE A 11 -113.42 -51.46 21.38
CA PHE A 11 -112.37 -52.47 21.51
C PHE A 11 -112.82 -53.86 21.02
N ASN A 12 -113.23 -53.97 19.75
CA ASN A 12 -113.46 -55.27 19.09
C ASN A 12 -112.11 -55.96 18.75
N ILE A 13 -112.07 -57.29 18.75
CA ILE A 13 -110.94 -58.11 18.26
C ILE A 13 -110.40 -57.62 16.91
N SER A 14 -111.25 -57.15 16.00
CA SER A 14 -110.80 -56.59 14.71
C SER A 14 -110.00 -55.28 14.84
N PHE A 15 -110.22 -54.49 15.91
CA PHE A 15 -109.43 -53.29 16.20
C PHE A 15 -108.05 -53.65 16.77
N LEU A 16 -107.99 -54.70 17.60
CA LEU A 16 -106.72 -55.24 18.09
C LEU A 16 -105.85 -55.77 16.94
N ASP A 17 -106.47 -56.38 15.93
CA ASP A 17 -105.76 -56.90 14.75
C ASP A 17 -105.16 -55.79 13.87
N ILE A 18 -105.88 -54.68 13.69
CA ILE A 18 -105.41 -53.51 12.92
C ILE A 18 -104.28 -52.79 13.68
N ILE A 19 -104.41 -52.61 15.00
CA ILE A 19 -103.34 -52.01 15.80
C ILE A 19 -102.12 -52.94 15.85
N SER A 20 -102.32 -54.26 15.97
CA SER A 20 -101.24 -55.25 15.96
C SER A 20 -100.50 -55.25 14.62
N CYS A 21 -101.22 -55.19 13.50
CA CYS A 21 -100.64 -55.08 12.17
C CYS A 21 -99.90 -53.74 11.95
N GLY A 22 -100.49 -52.62 12.39
CA GLY A 22 -99.89 -51.30 12.28
C GLY A 22 -98.65 -51.13 13.16
N PHE A 23 -98.72 -51.61 14.40
CA PHE A 23 -97.58 -51.65 15.33
C PHE A 23 -96.49 -52.58 14.83
N GLY A 24 -96.85 -53.75 14.30
CA GLY A 24 -95.91 -54.68 13.65
C GLY A 24 -95.17 -54.02 12.50
N ALA A 25 -95.87 -53.27 11.63
CA ALA A 25 -95.26 -52.52 10.54
C ALA A 25 -94.33 -51.40 11.03
N ILE A 26 -94.69 -50.69 12.11
CA ILE A 26 -93.84 -49.67 12.73
C ILE A 26 -92.60 -50.30 13.36
N VAL A 27 -92.73 -51.43 14.07
CA VAL A 27 -91.60 -52.17 14.64
C VAL A 27 -90.68 -52.68 13.53
N LEU A 28 -91.23 -53.18 12.43
CA LEU A 28 -90.47 -53.57 11.23
C LEU A 28 -89.75 -52.37 10.62
N LEU A 29 -90.42 -51.21 10.49
CA LEU A 29 -89.80 -49.97 10.04
C LEU A 29 -88.69 -49.50 10.96
N VAL A 30 -88.84 -49.61 12.28
CA VAL A 30 -87.80 -49.25 13.26
C VAL A 30 -86.63 -50.23 13.21
N LEU A 31 -86.88 -51.53 13.05
CA LEU A 31 -85.85 -52.56 12.86
C LEU A 31 -85.08 -52.37 11.55
N ILE A 32 -85.77 -52.07 10.46
CA ILE A 32 -85.14 -51.77 9.16
C ILE A 32 -84.39 -50.42 9.21
N SER A 33 -84.99 -49.41 9.83
CA SER A 33 -84.42 -48.05 9.98
C SER A 33 -83.14 -48.04 10.83
N LYS A 34 -82.97 -49.01 11.73
CA LYS A 34 -81.74 -49.22 12.52
C LYS A 34 -80.76 -50.21 11.90
N THR A 35 -80.58 -50.14 10.59
CA THR A 35 -79.39 -50.69 9.90
C THR A 35 -78.79 -49.74 8.88
N SER A 36 -78.96 -48.43 9.11
CA SER A 36 -77.92 -47.48 8.71
C SER A 36 -76.98 -47.30 9.91
N ASP A 37 -76.32 -48.38 10.33
CA ASP A 37 -74.97 -48.21 10.84
C ASP A 37 -74.22 -47.60 9.66
N ALA A 38 -74.21 -46.27 9.60
CA ALA A 38 -73.37 -45.53 8.69
C ALA A 38 -72.01 -46.19 8.82
N GLU A 39 -71.56 -46.83 7.74
CA GLU A 39 -70.37 -47.65 7.70
C GLU A 39 -69.25 -46.89 8.43
N LEU A 40 -68.98 -47.26 9.69
CA LEU A 40 -67.73 -46.93 10.37
C LEU A 40 -66.62 -47.84 9.82
N VAL A 41 -66.69 -48.13 8.53
CA VAL A 41 -65.80 -48.96 7.74
C VAL A 41 -65.46 -48.12 6.52
N ASP A 42 -64.56 -47.15 6.72
CA ASP A 42 -63.34 -46.97 5.91
C ASP A 42 -62.57 -45.68 6.29
N ASP A 43 -63.06 -44.87 7.22
CA ASP A 43 -62.35 -43.61 7.55
C ASP A 43 -61.10 -43.84 8.42
N THR A 44 -60.98 -44.96 9.12
CA THR A 44 -59.76 -45.28 9.89
C THR A 44 -58.58 -45.60 8.98
N ASN A 45 -58.83 -46.24 7.83
CA ASN A 45 -57.82 -46.47 6.79
C ASN A 45 -57.48 -45.16 6.08
N ALA A 46 -58.47 -44.34 5.74
CA ALA A 46 -58.27 -43.01 5.14
C ALA A 46 -57.49 -42.06 6.07
N ILE A 47 -57.80 -42.02 7.37
CA ILE A 47 -57.07 -41.26 8.38
C ILE A 47 -55.65 -41.81 8.58
N SER A 48 -55.48 -43.13 8.61
CA SER A 48 -54.16 -43.78 8.69
C SER A 48 -53.29 -43.44 7.48
N ASP A 49 -53.86 -43.47 6.28
CA ASP A 49 -53.17 -43.13 5.04
C ASP A 49 -52.88 -41.63 4.93
N LEU A 50 -53.78 -40.77 5.42
CA LEU A 50 -53.51 -39.34 5.55
C LEU A 50 -52.36 -39.07 6.53
N LEU A 51 -52.34 -39.78 7.67
CA LEU A 51 -51.26 -39.66 8.66
C LEU A 51 -49.91 -40.14 8.09
N LYS A 52 -49.90 -41.22 7.30
CA LYS A 52 -48.71 -41.67 6.55
C LYS A 52 -48.26 -40.62 5.53
N GLN A 53 -49.20 -40.01 4.80
CA GLN A 53 -48.90 -38.95 3.84
C GLN A 53 -48.30 -37.72 4.53
N VAL A 54 -48.89 -37.27 5.65
CA VAL A 54 -48.36 -36.14 6.45
C VAL A 54 -46.94 -36.44 6.93
N ARG A 55 -46.69 -37.62 7.50
CA ARG A 55 -45.34 -38.03 7.93
C ARG A 55 -44.36 -38.10 6.76
N MET A 56 -44.78 -38.59 5.59
CA MET A 56 -43.94 -38.58 4.40
C MET A 56 -43.60 -37.16 3.94
N VAL A 57 -44.57 -36.24 3.99
CA VAL A 57 -44.35 -34.83 3.64
C VAL A 57 -43.42 -34.17 4.65
N GLU A 58 -43.59 -34.40 5.95
CA GLU A 58 -42.68 -33.91 7.00
C GLU A 58 -41.26 -34.43 6.80
N GLN A 59 -41.08 -35.72 6.53
CA GLN A 59 -39.77 -36.31 6.24
C GLN A 59 -39.15 -35.72 4.98
N ARG A 60 -39.94 -35.52 3.91
CA ARG A 60 -39.47 -34.84 2.69
C ARG A 60 -39.08 -33.39 2.98
N PHE A 61 -39.83 -32.69 3.82
CA PHE A 61 -39.53 -31.32 4.20
C PHE A 61 -38.23 -31.22 5.02
N LEU A 62 -38.02 -32.12 5.98
CA LEU A 62 -36.78 -32.22 6.75
C LEU A 62 -35.58 -32.52 5.83
N ASN A 63 -35.70 -33.52 4.97
CA ASN A 63 -34.64 -33.88 4.01
C ASN A 63 -34.34 -32.73 3.04
N THR A 64 -35.37 -32.03 2.57
CA THR A 64 -35.21 -30.87 1.68
C THR A 64 -34.53 -29.71 2.41
N THR A 65 -34.89 -29.47 3.67
CA THR A 65 -34.28 -28.44 4.51
C THR A 65 -32.80 -28.74 4.78
N GLU A 66 -32.47 -30.00 5.07
CA GLU A 66 -31.07 -30.43 5.20
C GLU A 66 -30.28 -30.28 3.90
N ALA A 67 -30.87 -30.69 2.76
CA ALA A 67 -30.25 -30.53 1.45
C ALA A 67 -30.02 -29.05 1.11
N LEU A 68 -30.98 -28.19 1.40
CA LEU A 68 -30.88 -26.74 1.22
C LEU A 68 -29.76 -26.14 2.10
N ASN A 69 -29.68 -26.56 3.36
CA ASN A 69 -28.61 -26.11 4.26
C ASN A 69 -27.23 -26.56 3.78
N LYS A 70 -27.09 -27.79 3.27
CA LYS A 70 -25.85 -28.29 2.66
C LYS A 70 -25.50 -27.51 1.39
N ALA A 71 -26.47 -27.21 0.54
CA ALA A 71 -26.30 -26.41 -0.67
C ALA A 71 -25.84 -24.99 -0.33
N ASN A 72 -26.47 -24.33 0.66
CA ASN A 72 -26.08 -23.00 1.11
C ASN A 72 -24.65 -22.98 1.69
N LYS A 73 -24.28 -23.96 2.51
CA LYS A 73 -22.89 -24.09 2.99
C LYS A 73 -21.90 -24.26 1.83
N THR A 74 -22.26 -25.06 0.83
CA THR A 74 -21.41 -25.25 -0.36
C THR A 74 -21.28 -23.96 -1.16
N LEU A 75 -22.37 -23.21 -1.33
CA LEU A 75 -22.38 -21.93 -2.03
C LEU A 75 -21.52 -20.88 -1.30
N GLU A 76 -21.60 -20.81 0.02
CA GLU A 76 -20.75 -19.89 0.81
C GLU A 76 -19.27 -20.27 0.71
N ASN A 77 -18.94 -21.57 0.75
CA ASN A 77 -17.57 -22.03 0.52
C ASN A 77 -17.08 -21.69 -0.90
N GLN A 78 -17.92 -21.83 -1.92
CA GLN A 78 -17.59 -21.45 -3.29
C GLN A 78 -17.39 -19.94 -3.44
N LYS A 79 -18.23 -19.10 -2.80
CA LYS A 79 -18.04 -17.65 -2.76
C LYS A 79 -16.73 -17.27 -2.08
N ALA A 80 -16.40 -17.89 -0.95
CA ALA A 80 -15.14 -17.66 -0.26
C ALA A 80 -13.94 -18.03 -1.14
N PHE A 81 -14.03 -19.17 -1.85
CA PHE A 81 -13.01 -19.60 -2.80
C PHE A 81 -12.86 -18.63 -3.99
N LEU A 82 -13.96 -18.14 -4.55
CA LEU A 82 -13.94 -17.11 -5.60
C LEU A 82 -13.36 -15.78 -5.12
N GLY A 83 -13.64 -15.38 -3.87
CA GLY A 83 -13.02 -14.23 -3.23
C GLY A 83 -11.50 -14.38 -3.09
N ALA A 84 -11.05 -15.57 -2.70
CA ALA A 84 -9.63 -15.89 -2.64
C ALA A 84 -8.97 -15.88 -4.03
N LEU A 85 -9.61 -16.44 -5.05
CA LEU A 85 -9.13 -16.39 -6.44
C LEU A 85 -9.01 -14.95 -6.96
N THR A 86 -10.03 -14.11 -6.73
CA THR A 86 -9.99 -12.68 -7.09
C THR A 86 -8.84 -11.96 -6.37
N SER A 87 -8.58 -12.31 -5.11
CA SER A 87 -7.46 -11.75 -4.34
C SER A 87 -6.10 -12.19 -4.90
N ILE A 88 -5.99 -13.44 -5.37
CA ILE A 88 -4.79 -13.95 -6.05
C ILE A 88 -4.61 -13.27 -7.40
N GLU A 89 -5.68 -13.05 -8.17
CA GLU A 89 -5.62 -12.38 -9.47
C GLU A 89 -5.20 -10.91 -9.33
N THR A 90 -5.74 -10.20 -8.34
CA THR A 90 -5.33 -8.82 -8.03
C THR A 90 -3.88 -8.76 -7.56
N ALA A 91 -3.43 -9.70 -6.72
CA ALA A 91 -2.03 -9.82 -6.33
C ALA A 91 -1.11 -10.11 -7.53
N LYS A 92 -1.51 -11.02 -8.43
CA LYS A 92 -0.80 -11.33 -9.68
C LYS A 92 -0.70 -10.11 -10.59
N ASN A 93 -1.80 -9.40 -10.83
CA ASN A 93 -1.81 -8.17 -11.63
C ASN A 93 -0.95 -7.06 -11.01
N SER A 94 -0.96 -6.92 -9.68
CA SER A 94 -0.07 -5.98 -9.00
C SER A 94 1.41 -6.35 -9.16
N THR A 95 1.72 -7.65 -9.15
CA THR A 95 3.07 -8.18 -9.38
C THR A 95 3.50 -7.95 -10.83
N LEU A 96 2.62 -8.23 -11.80
CA LEU A 96 2.87 -7.97 -13.22
C LEU A 96 3.16 -6.48 -13.48
N LYS A 97 2.35 -5.58 -12.93
CA LYS A 97 2.60 -4.12 -13.02
C LYS A 97 3.94 -3.72 -12.40
N ARG A 98 4.31 -4.32 -11.26
CA ARG A 98 5.64 -4.10 -10.63
C ARG A 98 6.78 -4.62 -11.52
N THR A 99 6.64 -5.81 -12.10
CA THR A 99 7.65 -6.38 -13.01
C THR A 99 7.78 -5.59 -14.31
N GLU A 100 6.68 -5.09 -14.87
CA GLU A 100 6.70 -4.21 -16.04
C GLU A 100 7.32 -2.85 -15.74
N ALA A 101 7.03 -2.28 -14.56
CA ALA A 101 7.68 -1.05 -14.10
C ALA A 101 9.19 -1.27 -13.87
N LEU A 102 9.57 -2.42 -13.31
CA LEU A 102 10.98 -2.81 -13.16
C LEU A 102 11.65 -3.00 -14.53
N GLY A 103 10.98 -3.64 -15.49
CA GLY A 103 11.50 -3.83 -16.85
C GLY A 103 11.68 -2.50 -17.60
N ARG A 104 10.74 -1.56 -17.45
CA ARG A 104 10.89 -0.19 -17.98
C ARG A 104 12.06 0.54 -17.34
N LYS A 105 12.18 0.47 -16.01
CA LYS A 105 13.32 1.04 -15.27
C LYS A 105 14.65 0.44 -15.72
N LEU A 106 14.71 -0.88 -15.91
CA LEU A 106 15.92 -1.56 -16.37
C LEU A 106 16.30 -1.14 -17.80
N LYS A 107 15.31 -0.92 -18.67
CA LYS A 107 15.53 -0.41 -20.02
C LYS A 107 16.04 1.04 -20.01
N GLU A 108 15.45 1.90 -19.18
CA GLU A 108 15.93 3.27 -18.97
C GLU A 108 17.35 3.29 -18.39
N ASP A 109 17.66 2.41 -17.44
CA ASP A 109 19.00 2.26 -16.87
C ASP A 109 20.01 1.86 -17.96
N VAL A 110 19.66 0.89 -18.83
CA VAL A 110 20.51 0.46 -19.97
C VAL A 110 20.72 1.59 -20.98
N ASP A 111 19.67 2.35 -21.31
CA ASP A 111 19.77 3.49 -22.21
C ASP A 111 20.67 4.60 -21.62
N GLY A 112 20.53 4.88 -20.32
CA GLY A 112 21.39 5.81 -19.59
C GLY A 112 22.85 5.36 -19.56
N LEU A 113 23.11 4.08 -19.30
CA LEU A 113 24.45 3.48 -19.37
C LEU A 113 25.08 3.63 -20.77
N ASN A 114 24.31 3.41 -21.84
CA ASN A 114 24.78 3.60 -23.21
C ASN A 114 25.08 5.07 -23.55
N MET A 115 24.30 6.01 -23.04
CA MET A 115 24.58 7.45 -23.20
C MET A 115 25.84 7.89 -22.45
N VAL A 116 26.17 7.25 -21.32
CA VAL A 116 27.38 7.52 -20.52
C VAL A 116 28.62 6.79 -21.06
N ALA A 117 28.47 5.61 -21.66
CA ALA A 117 29.58 4.87 -22.25
C ALA A 117 30.17 5.55 -23.50
N LYS A 118 29.32 6.16 -24.34
CA LYS A 118 29.74 6.87 -25.58
C LYS A 118 30.78 7.98 -25.34
N PRO A 119 30.68 8.85 -24.32
CA PRO A 119 31.69 9.86 -24.03
C PRO A 119 32.92 9.34 -23.26
N ILE A 120 32.89 8.17 -22.63
CA ILE A 120 34.07 7.61 -21.91
C ILE A 120 35.16 7.18 -22.91
N SER A 121 34.77 6.68 -24.08
CA SER A 121 35.70 6.30 -25.15
C SER A 121 36.35 7.50 -25.85
N THR A 122 35.79 8.72 -25.73
CA THR A 122 36.35 9.93 -26.34
C THR A 122 37.02 10.87 -25.33
N ALA A 123 36.66 10.82 -24.05
CA ALA A 123 37.25 11.67 -23.01
C ALA A 123 38.58 11.16 -22.44
N SER A 124 39.00 9.93 -22.75
CA SER A 124 40.29 9.37 -22.32
C SER A 124 41.49 9.86 -23.16
N ILE A 125 41.24 10.70 -24.19
CA ILE A 125 42.28 11.34 -25.00
C ILE A 125 42.06 12.86 -25.00
N SER A 126 42.23 13.52 -23.85
CA SER A 126 42.64 14.93 -23.87
C SER A 126 43.51 15.23 -22.66
N ARG A 127 44.81 15.31 -22.96
CA ARG A 127 45.95 15.57 -22.08
C ARG A 127 45.94 16.99 -21.51
N ASN A 128 46.56 17.09 -20.33
CA ASN A 128 47.52 18.12 -19.91
C ASN A 128 47.35 19.52 -20.51
N THR A 129 46.82 20.46 -19.73
CA THR A 129 47.42 21.78 -19.46
C THR A 129 46.62 22.49 -18.37
N ALA A 130 47.02 22.35 -17.11
CA ALA A 130 46.65 23.33 -16.07
C ALA A 130 47.77 23.41 -15.04
N LYS A 131 48.23 24.65 -14.84
CA LYS A 131 49.37 25.09 -14.04
C LYS A 131 48.90 25.24 -12.59
N GLU A 132 49.73 24.75 -11.66
CA GLU A 132 49.53 24.64 -10.21
C GLU A 132 48.40 23.70 -9.77
N ARG A 133 48.79 22.60 -9.13
CA ARG A 133 47.87 21.60 -8.59
C ARG A 133 47.31 22.10 -7.26
N ASP A 134 46.00 22.31 -7.22
CA ASP A 134 45.23 22.33 -5.97
C ASP A 134 45.57 21.08 -5.16
N VAL A 135 45.64 21.21 -3.83
CA VAL A 135 45.94 20.10 -2.93
C VAL A 135 44.73 19.16 -2.94
N GLU A 136 44.69 18.22 -3.87
CA GLU A 136 43.61 17.25 -4.00
C GLU A 136 43.79 16.15 -2.93
N VAL A 137 42.88 16.06 -1.96
CA VAL A 137 42.88 14.98 -0.97
C VAL A 137 41.77 14.00 -1.35
N GLY A 138 42.16 12.85 -1.91
CA GLY A 138 41.23 11.77 -2.26
C GLY A 138 40.26 12.09 -3.41
N GLY A 139 40.64 12.97 -4.35
CA GLY A 139 39.83 13.32 -5.52
C GLY A 139 38.99 14.60 -5.36
N ILE A 140 39.03 15.25 -4.20
CA ILE A 140 38.18 16.41 -3.88
C ILE A 140 39.07 17.66 -3.75
N PRO A 141 38.81 18.74 -4.51
CA PRO A 141 39.50 20.01 -4.33
C PRO A 141 39.09 20.68 -3.01
N VAL A 142 40.07 21.12 -2.21
CA VAL A 142 39.91 21.69 -0.85
C VAL A 142 40.25 23.18 -0.77
N ASP A 143 39.93 23.94 -1.81
CA ASP A 143 40.22 25.38 -1.97
C ASP A 143 39.06 26.32 -1.59
N SER A 144 38.05 25.82 -0.87
CA SER A 144 36.88 26.60 -0.49
C SER A 144 36.98 27.26 0.88
N ASP A 145 36.65 28.55 0.93
CA ASP A 145 36.58 29.35 2.16
C ASP A 145 35.40 28.93 3.04
N TYR A 146 34.30 28.48 2.42
CA TYR A 146 33.08 28.07 3.12
C TYR A 146 32.59 26.72 2.61
N VAL A 147 32.00 25.95 3.53
CA VAL A 147 31.50 24.60 3.20
C VAL A 147 30.05 24.43 3.64
N ILE A 148 29.23 23.84 2.79
CA ILE A 148 27.84 23.51 3.09
C ILE A 148 27.66 22.01 2.98
N PHE A 149 27.13 21.37 4.00
CA PHE A 149 26.75 19.96 4.00
C PHE A 149 25.24 19.85 3.81
N ILE A 150 24.81 19.08 2.83
CA ILE A 150 23.42 18.68 2.65
C ILE A 150 23.37 17.20 2.95
N VAL A 151 22.65 16.82 4.01
CA VAL A 151 22.64 15.45 4.51
C VAL A 151 21.23 14.89 4.39
N ASP A 152 21.10 13.81 3.62
CA ASP A 152 19.88 13.03 3.57
C ASP A 152 19.61 12.36 4.93
N THR A 153 18.40 12.57 5.45
CA THR A 153 17.94 12.05 6.74
C THR A 153 16.89 10.93 6.61
N SER A 154 16.81 10.35 5.40
CA SER A 154 16.00 9.18 5.07
C SER A 154 16.27 7.97 5.99
N GLY A 155 15.31 7.06 6.08
CA GLY A 155 15.41 5.87 6.94
C GLY A 155 16.60 4.96 6.58
N SER A 156 16.92 4.86 5.29
CA SER A 156 18.06 4.08 4.79
C SER A 156 19.40 4.71 5.17
N MET A 157 19.51 6.04 5.12
CA MET A 157 20.67 6.78 5.62
C MET A 157 20.82 6.68 7.14
N LYS A 158 19.69 6.69 7.88
CA LYS A 158 19.70 6.51 9.34
C LYS A 158 20.26 5.15 9.76
N ALA A 159 20.04 4.09 8.98
CA ALA A 159 20.62 2.76 9.25
C ALA A 159 22.16 2.76 9.20
N ILE A 160 22.77 3.70 8.47
CA ILE A 160 24.23 3.85 8.32
C ILE A 160 24.75 5.17 8.92
N TRP A 161 23.99 5.80 9.82
CA TRP A 161 24.27 7.16 10.30
C TRP A 161 25.67 7.32 10.91
N GLY A 162 26.14 6.31 11.65
CA GLY A 162 27.50 6.32 12.21
C GLY A 162 28.59 6.48 11.14
N ARG A 163 28.38 5.89 9.96
CA ARG A 163 29.29 6.04 8.82
C ARG A 163 29.20 7.42 8.18
N VAL A 164 27.97 7.93 7.99
CA VAL A 164 27.73 9.27 7.46
C VAL A 164 28.45 10.31 8.31
N MET A 165 28.31 10.23 9.64
CA MET A 165 28.99 11.11 10.59
C MET A 165 30.52 11.00 10.49
N LYS A 166 31.07 9.78 10.37
CA LYS A 166 32.51 9.57 10.22
C LYS A 166 33.06 10.25 8.96
N VAL A 167 32.36 10.11 7.84
CA VAL A 167 32.78 10.73 6.57
C VAL A 167 32.67 12.25 6.66
N LEU A 168 31.59 12.78 7.23
CA LEU A 168 31.43 14.22 7.41
C LEU A 168 32.53 14.79 8.31
N SER A 169 32.88 14.11 9.41
CA SER A 169 34.01 14.49 10.27
C SER A 169 35.32 14.50 9.47
N ASN A 170 35.59 13.45 8.70
CA ASN A 170 36.80 13.38 7.87
C ASN A 170 36.88 14.54 6.87
N ILE A 171 35.77 14.90 6.21
CA ILE A 171 35.76 16.03 5.26
C ILE A 171 36.05 17.33 5.99
N LEU A 172 35.43 17.57 7.15
CA LEU A 172 35.74 18.75 7.96
C LEU A 172 37.23 18.78 8.36
N ASP A 173 37.80 17.65 8.78
CA ASP A 173 39.20 17.56 9.21
C ASP A 173 40.19 17.80 8.06
N ILE A 174 39.84 17.38 6.84
CA ILE A 174 40.59 17.67 5.61
C ILE A 174 40.52 19.15 5.21
N HIS A 175 39.52 19.90 5.69
CA HIS A 175 39.38 21.34 5.48
C HIS A 175 39.77 22.14 6.74
N PRO A 176 41.05 22.20 7.15
CA PRO A 176 41.46 22.86 8.39
C PRO A 176 41.41 24.41 8.32
N LYS A 177 41.11 25.00 7.16
CA LYS A 177 41.13 26.47 6.92
C LYS A 177 39.79 27.08 6.55
N VAL A 178 38.67 26.37 6.68
CA VAL A 178 37.35 26.95 6.34
C VAL A 178 36.99 28.06 7.32
N LYS A 179 36.50 29.19 6.81
CA LYS A 179 36.07 30.34 7.61
C LYS A 179 34.75 30.06 8.33
N GLY A 180 33.90 29.25 7.72
CA GLY A 180 32.67 28.77 8.32
C GLY A 180 31.99 27.68 7.50
N PHE A 181 31.01 27.04 8.12
CA PHE A 181 30.25 25.97 7.48
C PHE A 181 28.76 26.03 7.81
N GLN A 182 27.98 25.25 7.06
CA GLN A 182 26.56 25.04 7.31
C GLN A 182 26.18 23.59 7.10
N ILE A 183 25.11 23.15 7.77
CA ILE A 183 24.54 21.83 7.58
C ILE A 183 23.03 21.98 7.38
N LEU A 184 22.53 21.42 6.28
CA LEU A 184 21.12 21.39 5.90
C LEU A 184 20.69 19.93 5.72
N ASN A 185 19.40 19.66 5.91
CA ASN A 185 18.83 18.39 5.46
C ASN A 185 18.48 18.46 3.97
N ASP A 186 18.02 17.34 3.43
CA ASP A 186 17.52 17.16 2.08
C ASP A 186 16.36 18.11 1.69
N ASN A 187 15.62 18.68 2.66
CA ASN A 187 14.59 19.69 2.40
C ASN A 187 15.08 21.13 2.54
N GLY A 188 16.38 21.35 2.79
CA GLY A 188 16.95 22.68 2.97
C GLY A 188 16.69 23.29 4.34
N THR A 189 16.30 22.49 5.33
CA THR A 189 16.18 22.92 6.73
C THR A 189 17.56 22.94 7.37
N TYR A 190 17.94 24.07 7.95
CA TYR A 190 19.19 24.23 8.67
C TYR A 190 19.21 23.37 9.95
N LEU A 191 20.32 22.67 10.18
CA LEU A 191 20.53 21.87 11.41
C LEU A 191 20.39 22.73 12.67
N VAL A 192 20.96 23.94 12.63
CA VAL A 192 20.83 24.92 13.70
C VAL A 192 20.05 26.12 13.17
N SER A 193 18.76 26.17 13.47
CA SER A 193 17.82 27.20 12.98
C SER A 193 18.30 28.63 13.23
N GLY A 194 18.96 28.89 14.37
CA GLY A 194 19.53 30.20 14.70
C GLY A 194 20.65 30.69 13.77
N TYR A 195 21.24 29.79 12.97
CA TYR A 195 22.25 30.11 11.97
C TYR A 195 21.70 30.09 10.53
N ALA A 196 20.38 30.04 10.33
CA ALA A 196 19.77 30.15 9.01
C ALA A 196 20.25 31.42 8.29
N GLY A 197 20.82 31.25 7.09
CA GLY A 197 21.39 32.34 6.29
C GLY A 197 22.65 33.00 6.85
N LYS A 198 23.18 32.53 7.99
CA LYS A 198 24.46 32.95 8.57
C LYS A 198 25.51 31.86 8.33
N TRP A 199 26.75 32.08 8.75
CA TRP A 199 27.79 31.04 8.74
C TRP A 199 28.11 30.61 10.16
N ILE A 200 28.21 29.30 10.41
CA ILE A 200 28.75 28.79 11.67
C ILE A 200 30.27 28.94 11.57
N LYS A 201 30.86 29.79 12.42
CA LYS A 201 32.30 29.99 12.43
C LYS A 201 33.01 28.68 12.74
N ASP A 202 34.01 28.34 11.93
CA ASP A 202 34.73 27.11 12.13
C ASP A 202 35.65 27.20 13.36
N THR A 203 35.34 26.40 14.38
CA THR A 203 36.16 26.23 15.59
C THR A 203 35.99 24.81 16.09
N ALA A 204 37.00 24.24 16.76
CA ALA A 204 36.94 22.88 17.31
C ALA A 204 35.71 22.67 18.22
N LYS A 205 35.36 23.69 19.02
CA LYS A 205 34.16 23.67 19.88
C LYS A 205 32.86 23.63 19.06
N GLN A 206 32.74 24.46 18.02
CA GLN A 206 31.55 24.48 17.18
C GLN A 206 31.41 23.20 16.36
N ARG A 207 32.51 22.65 15.81
CA ARG A 207 32.50 21.34 15.13
C ARG A 207 31.96 20.24 16.05
N LYS A 208 32.49 20.13 17.27
CA LYS A 208 32.04 19.14 18.25
C LYS A 208 30.55 19.30 18.60
N ASN A 209 30.11 20.54 18.81
CA ASN A 209 28.70 20.83 19.10
C ASN A 209 27.80 20.44 17.94
N VAL A 210 28.14 20.86 16.71
CA VAL A 210 27.37 20.58 15.51
C VAL A 210 27.30 19.08 15.23
N LEU A 211 28.42 18.35 15.35
CA LEU A 211 28.43 16.89 15.21
C LEU A 211 27.54 16.20 16.28
N GLY A 212 27.52 16.73 17.49
CA GLY A 212 26.63 16.25 18.55
C GLY A 212 25.15 16.44 18.22
N VAL A 213 24.76 17.62 17.72
CA VAL A 213 23.37 17.91 17.31
C VAL A 213 22.99 17.10 16.06
N LEU A 214 23.91 16.93 15.12
CA LEU A 214 23.70 16.11 13.93
C LEU A 214 23.47 14.65 14.31
N GLY A 215 24.17 14.12 15.32
CA GLY A 215 24.02 12.76 15.79
C GLY A 215 22.62 12.40 16.30
N THR A 216 21.89 13.37 16.86
CA THR A 216 20.53 13.20 17.38
C THR A 216 19.44 13.70 16.42
N TRP A 217 19.81 14.13 15.22
CA TRP A 217 18.88 14.79 14.31
C TRP A 217 17.89 13.78 13.70
N SER A 218 16.61 13.98 14.00
CA SER A 218 15.50 13.16 13.51
C SER A 218 14.48 14.03 12.77
N SER A 219 14.90 14.69 11.69
CA SER A 219 13.95 15.33 10.78
C SER A 219 13.25 14.28 9.90
N PHE A 220 12.01 14.57 9.50
CA PHE A 220 11.27 13.80 8.50
C PHE A 220 11.65 14.35 7.13
N SER A 221 12.01 13.46 6.20
CA SER A 221 12.67 13.77 4.95
C SER A 221 11.96 13.12 3.77
N ASN A 222 11.93 13.81 2.64
CA ASN A 222 11.32 13.32 1.40
C ASN A 222 12.29 12.51 0.51
N SER A 223 13.44 12.08 1.06
CA SER A 223 14.37 11.15 0.41
C SER A 223 14.99 11.64 -0.91
N SER A 224 15.00 12.96 -1.15
CA SER A 224 15.63 13.57 -2.32
C SER A 224 16.48 14.76 -1.90
N PRO A 225 17.79 14.75 -2.18
CA PRO A 225 18.71 15.81 -1.79
C PRO A 225 18.65 17.04 -2.72
N VAL A 226 17.83 16.99 -3.77
CA VAL A 226 17.74 18.03 -4.81
C VAL A 226 17.21 19.33 -4.23
N GLU A 227 16.16 19.24 -3.42
CA GLU A 227 15.48 20.37 -2.81
C GLU A 227 16.43 21.14 -1.89
N GLY A 228 17.18 20.44 -1.04
CA GLY A 228 18.21 21.03 -0.19
C GLY A 228 19.34 21.68 -1.00
N LEU A 229 19.70 21.07 -2.14
CA LEU A 229 20.70 21.64 -3.05
C LEU A 229 20.19 22.92 -3.73
N GLU A 230 18.93 22.95 -4.17
CA GLU A 230 18.33 24.16 -4.70
C GLU A 230 18.29 25.29 -3.66
N VAL A 231 17.92 24.99 -2.42
CA VAL A 231 17.91 25.96 -1.31
C VAL A 231 19.32 26.51 -1.07
N ALA A 232 20.33 25.64 -1.01
CA ALA A 232 21.72 26.06 -0.82
C ALA A 232 22.22 26.93 -1.98
N LEU A 233 21.97 26.53 -3.23
CA LEU A 233 22.37 27.32 -4.40
C LEU A 233 21.69 28.69 -4.43
N ARG A 234 20.40 28.77 -4.10
CA ARG A 234 19.67 30.06 -4.06
C ARG A 234 20.15 30.98 -2.94
N ALA A 235 20.48 30.43 -1.78
CA ALA A 235 20.93 31.20 -0.63
C ALA A 235 22.37 31.69 -0.77
N TYR A 236 23.27 30.87 -1.35
CA TYR A 236 24.72 31.11 -1.28
C TYR A 236 25.38 31.49 -2.62
N SER A 237 24.68 31.43 -3.75
CA SER A 237 25.20 31.89 -5.07
C SER A 237 25.54 33.37 -5.17
N ARG A 238 25.10 34.21 -4.23
CA ARG A 238 25.40 35.65 -4.23
C ARG A 238 26.55 36.05 -3.31
N ALA A 239 27.13 35.11 -2.58
CA ALA A 239 28.05 35.42 -1.47
C ALA A 239 29.41 35.97 -1.91
N GLY A 240 29.77 35.92 -3.21
CA GLY A 240 31.07 36.39 -3.73
C GLY A 240 32.29 35.65 -3.17
N ALA A 241 32.07 34.62 -2.35
CA ALA A 241 33.07 33.82 -1.68
C ALA A 241 33.19 32.43 -2.33
N SER A 242 34.35 31.79 -2.17
CA SER A 242 34.56 30.40 -2.60
C SER A 242 33.78 29.45 -1.69
N VAL A 243 32.72 28.83 -2.20
CA VAL A 243 31.83 27.92 -1.46
C VAL A 243 31.79 26.54 -2.11
N SER A 244 32.03 25.50 -1.31
CA SER A 244 31.81 24.09 -1.68
C SER A 244 30.58 23.52 -1.00
N ILE A 245 29.70 22.88 -1.78
CA ILE A 245 28.56 22.11 -1.28
C ILE A 245 28.92 20.63 -1.31
N TYR A 246 28.65 19.90 -0.24
CA TYR A 246 28.77 18.45 -0.16
C TYR A 246 27.39 17.84 0.06
N VAL A 247 26.94 17.07 -0.91
CA VAL A 247 25.66 16.36 -0.85
C VAL A 247 25.89 14.92 -0.40
N PHE A 248 25.25 14.49 0.68
CA PHE A 248 25.31 13.16 1.22
C PHE A 248 23.96 12.48 1.02
N GLY A 249 23.94 11.36 0.31
CA GLY A 249 22.71 10.63 0.05
C GLY A 249 22.96 9.22 -0.47
N ASP A 250 21.90 8.42 -0.50
CA ASP A 250 21.96 7.04 -0.95
C ASP A 250 20.98 6.73 -2.09
N ASP A 251 19.90 7.51 -2.25
CA ASP A 251 18.95 7.35 -3.35
C ASP A 251 18.43 8.68 -3.95
N TYR A 252 17.77 8.57 -5.10
CA TYR A 252 17.06 9.68 -5.76
C TYR A 252 15.69 9.22 -6.27
N THR A 253 14.64 9.80 -5.68
CA THR A 253 13.23 9.44 -5.94
C THR A 253 12.56 10.29 -7.02
N GLY A 254 13.21 11.35 -7.51
CA GLY A 254 12.62 12.23 -8.52
C GLY A 254 12.47 11.57 -9.89
N SER A 255 11.55 12.12 -10.68
CA SER A 255 11.07 11.53 -11.94
C SER A 255 11.98 11.78 -13.15
N SER A 256 12.72 12.90 -13.18
CA SER A 256 13.51 13.31 -14.35
C SER A 256 14.89 13.85 -13.96
N TYR A 257 15.94 13.22 -14.49
CA TYR A 257 17.32 13.68 -14.33
C TYR A 257 17.56 15.02 -15.02
N ASP A 258 17.15 15.15 -16.29
CA ASP A 258 17.44 16.33 -17.10
C ASP A 258 16.82 17.59 -16.52
N THR A 259 15.58 17.49 -16.02
CA THR A 259 14.90 18.63 -15.40
C THR A 259 15.67 19.14 -14.19
N VAL A 260 16.14 18.22 -13.34
CA VAL A 260 16.93 18.56 -12.16
C VAL A 260 18.28 19.13 -12.54
N ILE A 261 19.04 18.45 -13.40
CA ILE A 261 20.39 18.85 -13.80
C ILE A 261 20.35 20.25 -14.44
N ASN A 262 19.40 20.51 -15.34
CA ASN A 262 19.27 21.81 -16.01
C ASN A 262 18.83 22.91 -15.03
N THR A 263 17.99 22.59 -14.05
CA THR A 263 17.58 23.55 -13.01
C THR A 263 18.76 23.94 -12.13
N LEU A 264 19.53 22.97 -11.66
CA LEU A 264 20.72 23.18 -10.83
C LEU A 264 21.81 23.94 -11.58
N ASP A 265 22.08 23.57 -12.84
CA ASP A 265 23.05 24.26 -13.69
C ASP A 265 22.66 25.73 -13.88
N ARG A 266 21.39 26.01 -14.20
CA ARG A 266 20.89 27.38 -14.34
C ARG A 266 21.00 28.20 -13.05
N LEU A 267 20.79 27.58 -11.89
CA LEU A 267 20.90 28.25 -10.59
C LEU A 267 22.35 28.57 -10.22
N ASN A 268 23.29 27.70 -10.60
CA ASN A 268 24.69 27.85 -10.23
C ASN A 268 25.55 28.52 -11.32
N LYS A 269 24.99 28.85 -12.48
CA LYS A 269 25.75 29.44 -13.58
C LYS A 269 25.88 30.95 -13.45
N ASN A 270 27.13 31.44 -13.47
CA ASN A 270 27.40 32.86 -13.59
C ASN A 270 27.00 33.33 -15.00
N ARG A 271 26.09 34.31 -15.09
CA ARG A 271 25.57 34.80 -16.38
C ARG A 271 26.61 35.52 -17.24
N VAL A 272 27.70 36.00 -16.64
CA VAL A 272 28.76 36.75 -17.32
C VAL A 272 29.86 35.80 -17.79
N THR A 273 30.34 34.93 -16.90
CA THR A 273 31.50 34.06 -17.19
C THR A 273 31.10 32.68 -17.72
N GLY A 274 29.83 32.28 -17.58
CA GLY A 274 29.33 30.97 -17.94
C GLY A 274 29.81 29.82 -17.04
N LYS A 275 30.65 30.10 -16.04
CA LYS A 275 31.21 29.13 -15.09
C LYS A 275 30.31 28.92 -13.87
N PRO A 276 30.39 27.75 -13.20
CA PRO A 276 29.69 27.54 -11.94
C PRO A 276 30.21 28.49 -10.85
N ILE A 277 29.30 28.99 -10.02
CA ILE A 277 29.60 29.93 -8.93
C ILE A 277 30.07 29.17 -7.69
N LEU A 278 29.37 28.08 -7.34
CA LEU A 278 29.71 27.16 -6.25
C LEU A 278 30.25 25.85 -6.80
N LYS A 279 31.16 25.21 -6.07
CA LYS A 279 31.55 23.83 -6.37
C LYS A 279 30.57 22.87 -5.70
N VAL A 280 30.09 21.87 -6.44
CA VAL A 280 29.19 20.84 -5.89
C VAL A 280 29.89 19.50 -5.90
N HIS A 281 30.09 18.95 -4.71
CA HIS A 281 30.60 17.61 -4.46
C HIS A 281 29.48 16.72 -3.93
N ALA A 282 29.65 15.41 -4.09
CA ALA A 282 28.66 14.47 -3.60
C ALA A 282 29.31 13.19 -3.10
N VAL A 283 28.74 12.65 -2.02
CA VAL A 283 29.13 11.39 -1.40
C VAL A 283 27.93 10.45 -1.45
N GLY A 284 28.04 9.41 -2.26
CA GLY A 284 27.04 8.36 -2.39
C GLY A 284 27.31 7.22 -1.42
N PHE A 285 26.31 6.84 -0.65
CA PHE A 285 26.38 5.68 0.24
C PHE A 285 25.63 4.49 -0.38
N SER A 286 26.24 3.32 -0.32
CA SER A 286 25.57 2.08 -0.72
C SER A 286 24.78 1.52 0.47
N SER A 287 23.44 1.52 0.43
CA SER A 287 22.59 0.93 1.48
C SER A 287 21.76 -0.25 0.93
N ASN A 288 21.08 -1.02 1.79
CA ASN A 288 20.37 -2.24 1.39
C ASN A 288 19.17 -2.01 0.47
N TYR A 289 18.66 -0.77 0.44
CA TYR A 289 17.41 -0.42 -0.24
C TYR A 289 17.60 0.57 -1.39
N THR A 290 18.85 0.90 -1.75
CA THR A 290 19.13 2.00 -2.67
C THR A 290 19.25 1.57 -4.11
N THR A 291 18.95 2.52 -4.99
CA THR A 291 19.14 2.34 -6.43
C THR A 291 20.33 3.17 -6.91
N ASN A 292 20.89 2.84 -8.08
CA ASN A 292 22.03 3.58 -8.63
C ASN A 292 21.67 5.01 -9.08
N ARG A 293 20.41 5.44 -8.90
CA ARG A 293 19.86 6.70 -9.40
C ARG A 293 20.57 7.91 -8.80
N PHE A 294 20.87 7.91 -7.50
CA PHE A 294 21.63 8.98 -6.86
C PHE A 294 23.03 9.12 -7.49
N SER A 295 23.72 8.00 -7.65
CA SER A 295 25.08 7.98 -8.22
C SER A 295 25.11 8.48 -9.66
N ILE A 296 24.09 8.14 -10.46
CA ILE A 296 23.94 8.63 -11.84
C ILE A 296 23.73 10.14 -11.85
N LEU A 297 22.75 10.64 -11.09
CA LEU A 297 22.43 12.06 -11.00
C LEU A 297 23.64 12.87 -10.52
N MET A 298 24.22 12.48 -9.39
CA MET A 298 25.27 13.26 -8.74
C MET A 298 26.59 13.21 -9.50
N ARG A 299 26.88 12.16 -10.26
CA ARG A 299 28.04 12.14 -11.16
C ARG A 299 27.93 13.24 -12.23
N GLU A 300 26.75 13.45 -12.79
CA GLU A 300 26.55 14.49 -13.81
C GLU A 300 26.47 15.89 -13.18
N VAL A 301 25.78 16.03 -12.04
CA VAL A 301 25.71 17.31 -11.31
C VAL A 301 27.09 17.78 -10.88
N THR A 302 27.89 16.92 -10.23
CA THR A 302 29.24 17.29 -9.77
C THR A 302 30.14 17.68 -10.93
N LYS A 303 30.10 16.94 -12.04
CA LYS A 303 30.86 17.23 -13.26
C LYS A 303 30.54 18.61 -13.85
N ARG A 304 29.25 18.97 -13.95
CA ARG A 304 28.83 20.29 -14.49
C ARG A 304 29.15 21.45 -13.55
N ASN A 305 29.26 21.18 -12.25
CA ASN A 305 29.48 22.18 -11.21
C ASN A 305 30.92 22.19 -10.67
N GLY A 306 31.88 21.63 -11.40
CA GLY A 306 33.30 21.70 -11.07
C GLY A 306 33.68 21.02 -9.75
N GLY A 307 32.94 19.99 -9.35
CA GLY A 307 33.25 19.19 -8.16
C GLY A 307 33.40 17.70 -8.48
N THR A 308 33.33 16.88 -7.43
CA THR A 308 33.66 15.44 -7.50
C THR A 308 32.57 14.61 -6.84
N PHE A 309 32.26 13.47 -7.46
CA PHE A 309 31.42 12.42 -6.88
C PHE A 309 32.27 11.29 -6.30
N LEU A 310 32.05 10.98 -5.02
CA LEU A 310 32.66 9.86 -4.31
C LEU A 310 31.62 8.79 -4.00
N ALA A 311 31.79 7.58 -4.53
CA ALA A 311 30.96 6.44 -4.18
C ALA A 311 31.64 5.65 -3.06
N LEU A 312 30.95 5.49 -1.94
CA LEU A 312 31.44 4.72 -0.80
C LEU A 312 30.84 3.29 -0.83
N PRO A 313 31.68 2.26 -1.00
CA PRO A 313 31.24 0.86 -1.01
C PRO A 313 30.79 0.45 0.40
N ARG A 314 29.94 -0.56 0.54
CA ARG A 314 29.46 -1.02 1.87
C ARG A 314 30.61 -1.30 2.83
#